data_AF-A0A1F5B5U7-F1
#
_entry.id   AF-A0A1F5B5U7-F1
#
_cell.length_a   1.000
_cell.length_b   1.000
_cell.length_c   1.000
_cell.angle_alpha   90.00
_cell.angle_beta   90.00
_cell.angle_gamma   90.00
#
_symmetry.space_group_name_H-M   'P 1'
#
loop_
_entity.id
_entity.type
_entity.pdbx_description
1 polymer ?
#
loop_
_entity_poly.entity_id
_entity_poly.type
_entity_poly.pdbx_seq_one_letter_code
_entity_poly.pdbx_strand_id
1 'polypeptide(L)'
;MNCKRAQKLISEYLDGTLDERRATQLKEHMAGCRDCRETYEDFKGIVKEARNLKTVTPPDTAWEKISGTLAGARLVDSRKLDPTIRPSHARPFFAVPRAAWLSAAAAVLVVAVGGLALLRPWQGRAPLGPAADQFTLAKLEEAKDFYRKAINSLTEASQAQSGTLDPRAAKAFRKNLGMVDASIESCQAAVRRNPRSLENQDFLLAAYRDKVEILTELISLKRKSGAVPVGTVAF
;
A
#
# COMPACT_ATOMS: atom_id res chain seq x y z
N MET A 1 16.35 -12.05 21.00
CA MET A 1 15.37 -11.78 19.91
C MET A 1 16.07 -11.05 18.76
N ASN A 2 15.59 -11.14 17.51
CA ASN A 2 16.12 -10.35 16.39
C ASN A 2 15.31 -9.06 16.15
N CYS A 3 15.91 -8.07 15.51
CA CYS A 3 15.32 -6.73 15.35
C CYS A 3 13.98 -6.75 14.58
N LYS A 4 13.89 -7.57 13.53
CA LYS A 4 12.65 -7.69 12.73
C LYS A 4 11.46 -8.18 13.55
N ARG A 5 11.67 -9.12 14.48
CA ARG A 5 10.63 -9.58 15.39
C ARG A 5 10.34 -8.53 16.46
N ALA A 6 11.38 -7.89 17.00
CA ALA A 6 11.23 -6.83 17.98
C ALA A 6 10.35 -5.67 17.46
N GLN A 7 10.62 -5.19 16.24
CA GLN A 7 9.85 -4.12 15.60
C GLN A 7 8.35 -4.45 15.44
N LYS A 8 8.01 -5.71 15.14
CA LYS A 8 6.61 -6.13 15.10
C LYS A 8 5.95 -6.09 16.48
N LEU A 9 6.66 -6.57 17.50
CA LEU A 9 6.15 -6.61 18.87
C LEU A 9 6.02 -5.22 19.51
N ILE A 10 6.71 -4.19 18.99
CA ILE A 10 6.58 -2.80 19.47
C ILE A 10 5.14 -2.31 19.33
N SER A 11 4.46 -2.57 18.20
CA SER A 11 3.06 -2.17 18.01
C SER A 11 2.15 -2.87 19.02
N GLU A 12 2.22 -4.21 19.08
CA GLU A 12 1.42 -5.03 20.01
C GLU A 12 1.63 -4.60 21.48
N TYR A 13 2.87 -4.23 21.82
CA TYR A 13 3.23 -3.73 23.15
C TYR A 13 2.63 -2.36 23.46
N LEU A 14 2.61 -1.43 22.50
CA LEU A 14 1.97 -0.11 22.66
C LEU A 14 0.45 -0.22 22.74
N ASP A 15 -0.13 -1.19 22.03
CA ASP A 15 -1.57 -1.49 22.04
C ASP A 15 -2.00 -2.26 23.30
N GLY A 16 -1.05 -2.71 24.15
CA GLY A 16 -1.34 -3.45 25.38
C GLY A 16 -1.84 -4.88 25.16
N THR A 17 -1.60 -5.44 23.97
CA THR A 17 -2.08 -6.78 23.57
C THR A 17 -1.02 -7.88 23.73
N LEU A 18 0.20 -7.50 24.09
CA LEU A 18 1.34 -8.40 24.19
C LEU A 18 1.39 -9.13 25.54
N ASP A 19 1.70 -10.43 25.55
CA ASP A 19 1.90 -11.20 26.77
C ASP A 19 3.17 -10.80 27.54
N GLU A 20 3.16 -11.00 28.87
CA GLU A 20 4.22 -10.55 29.79
C GLU A 20 5.61 -11.12 29.43
N ARG A 21 5.65 -12.37 28.96
CA ARG A 21 6.91 -13.03 28.57
C ARG A 21 7.52 -12.36 27.34
N ARG A 22 6.71 -12.08 26.31
CA ARG A 22 7.18 -11.38 25.11
C ARG A 22 7.50 -9.91 25.38
N ALA A 23 6.74 -9.25 26.25
CA ALA A 23 7.02 -7.89 26.69
C ALA A 23 8.41 -7.80 27.37
N THR A 24 8.73 -8.76 28.25
CA THR A 24 10.05 -8.83 28.90
C THR A 24 11.17 -9.04 27.88
N GLN A 25 11.01 -9.98 26.95
CA GLN A 25 11.99 -10.22 25.87
C GLN A 25 12.20 -9.00 24.97
N LEU A 26 11.14 -8.21 24.74
CA LEU A 26 11.22 -6.96 23.99
C LEU A 26 11.99 -5.88 24.75
N LYS A 27 11.71 -5.71 26.05
CA LYS A 27 12.44 -4.77 26.92
C LYS A 27 13.92 -5.09 26.98
N GLU A 28 14.29 -6.36 27.16
CA GLU A 28 15.69 -6.82 27.13
C GLU A 28 16.37 -6.49 25.80
N HIS A 29 15.67 -6.69 24.68
CA HIS A 29 16.23 -6.36 23.36
C HIS A 29 16.42 -4.86 23.17
N MET A 30 15.46 -4.02 23.59
CA MET A 30 15.57 -2.56 23.51
C MET A 30 16.66 -2.00 24.44
N ALA A 31 17.00 -2.70 25.52
CA ALA A 31 18.14 -2.35 26.36
C ALA A 31 19.49 -2.50 25.61
N GLY A 32 19.60 -3.48 24.71
CA GLY A 32 20.82 -3.76 23.93
C GLY A 32 20.84 -3.23 22.49
N CYS A 33 19.71 -2.83 21.92
CA CYS A 33 19.61 -2.37 20.53
C CYS A 33 19.08 -0.94 20.45
N ARG A 34 19.93 -0.01 19.98
CA ARG A 34 19.57 1.40 19.81
C ARG A 34 18.44 1.60 18.80
N ASP A 35 18.55 0.99 17.62
CA ASP A 35 17.58 1.19 16.52
C ASP A 35 16.15 0.78 16.92
N CYS A 36 16.01 -0.32 17.66
CA CYS A 36 14.69 -0.75 18.16
C CYS A 36 14.16 0.18 19.26
N ARG A 37 15.04 0.80 20.06
CA ARG A 37 14.65 1.79 21.06
C ARG A 37 14.17 3.09 20.43
N GLU A 38 14.89 3.57 19.41
CA GLU A 38 14.49 4.76 18.63
C GLU A 38 13.12 4.54 17.98
N THR A 39 12.92 3.39 17.32
CA THR A 39 11.62 3.02 16.73
C THR A 39 10.48 3.01 17.77
N TYR A 40 10.76 2.51 18.98
CA TYR A 40 9.76 2.50 20.06
C TYR A 40 9.38 3.92 20.52
N GLU A 41 10.36 4.81 20.72
CA GLU A 41 10.09 6.19 21.12
C GLU A 41 9.34 6.96 20.03
N ASP A 42 9.66 6.74 18.75
CA ASP A 42 8.93 7.34 17.62
C ASP A 42 7.44 6.94 17.65
N PHE A 43 7.16 5.63 17.76
CA PHE A 43 5.78 5.12 17.76
C PHE A 43 5.02 5.59 19.00
N LYS A 44 5.68 5.61 20.16
CA LYS A 44 5.14 6.15 21.40
C LYS A 44 4.81 7.65 21.28
N GLY A 45 5.65 8.42 20.59
CA GLY A 45 5.42 9.82 20.27
C GLY A 45 4.15 10.00 19.43
N ILE A 46 4.02 9.22 18.35
CA ILE A 46 2.82 9.24 17.48
C ILE A 46 1.55 8.91 18.27
N VAL A 47 1.57 7.85 19.10
CA VAL A 47 0.42 7.47 19.92
C VAL A 47 0.04 8.58 20.90
N LYS A 48 1.04 9.25 21.51
CA LYS A 48 0.81 10.37 22.42
C LYS A 48 0.12 11.53 21.70
N GLU A 49 0.61 11.93 20.53
CA GLU A 49 0.00 13.02 19.76
C GLU A 49 -1.38 12.66 19.22
N ALA A 50 -1.57 11.41 18.78
CA ALA A 50 -2.87 10.93 18.33
C ALA A 50 -3.94 11.00 19.44
N ARG A 51 -3.57 10.76 20.71
CA ARG A 51 -4.47 10.90 21.86
C ARG A 51 -4.91 12.35 22.12
N ASN A 52 -4.13 13.34 21.67
CA ASN A 52 -4.47 14.76 21.81
C ASN A 52 -5.45 15.24 20.73
N LEU A 53 -5.74 14.42 19.72
CA LEU A 53 -6.71 14.76 18.68
C LEU A 53 -8.12 14.88 19.26
N LYS A 54 -8.88 15.83 18.72
CA LYS A 54 -10.28 16.05 19.12
C LYS A 54 -11.09 14.78 18.88
N THR A 55 -11.63 14.21 19.94
CA THR A 55 -12.53 13.06 19.86
C THR A 55 -13.87 13.47 19.27
N VAL A 56 -14.29 12.82 18.19
CA VAL A 56 -15.63 12.97 17.62
C VAL A 56 -16.54 11.95 18.29
N THR A 57 -17.64 12.41 18.86
CA THR A 57 -18.69 11.50 19.36
C THR A 57 -19.46 10.96 18.16
N PRO A 58 -19.46 9.64 17.91
CA PRO A 58 -20.26 9.08 16.83
C PRO A 58 -21.76 9.28 17.12
N PRO A 59 -22.61 9.37 16.10
CA PRO A 59 -24.07 9.42 16.29
C PRO A 59 -24.56 8.10 16.90
N ASP A 60 -25.63 8.13 17.71
CA ASP A 60 -26.14 6.97 18.45
C ASP A 60 -26.53 5.79 17.54
N THR A 61 -26.95 6.09 16.31
CA THR A 61 -27.27 5.09 15.26
C THR A 61 -26.06 4.38 14.67
N ALA A 62 -24.84 4.83 14.97
CA ALA A 62 -23.61 4.23 14.43
C ALA A 62 -23.44 2.78 14.91
N TRP A 63 -23.69 2.52 16.20
CA TRP A 63 -23.55 1.17 16.75
C TRP A 63 -24.62 0.22 16.24
N GLU A 64 -25.86 0.69 16.05
CA GLU A 64 -26.96 -0.11 15.49
C GLU A 64 -26.66 -0.54 14.05
N LYS A 65 -26.12 0.36 13.23
CA LYS A 65 -25.70 0.03 11.85
C LYS A 65 -24.57 -0.99 11.83
N ILE A 66 -23.57 -0.85 12.70
CA ILE A 66 -22.42 -1.76 12.77
C ILE A 66 -22.86 -3.14 13.30
N SER A 67 -23.66 -3.18 14.36
CA SER A 67 -24.17 -4.44 14.91
C SER A 67 -25.12 -5.15 13.94
N GLY A 68 -25.94 -4.40 13.20
CA GLY A 68 -26.77 -4.95 12.12
C GLY A 68 -25.95 -5.57 10.98
N THR A 69 -24.87 -4.91 10.53
CA THR A 69 -24.00 -5.47 9.49
C THR A 69 -23.18 -6.65 9.98
N LEU A 70 -22.71 -6.64 11.24
CA LEU A 70 -22.01 -7.79 11.84
C LEU A 70 -22.93 -8.98 12.11
N ALA A 71 -24.20 -8.75 12.47
CA ALA A 71 -25.18 -9.81 12.63
C ALA A 71 -25.58 -10.44 11.28
N GLY A 72 -25.66 -9.62 10.22
CA GLY A 72 -25.92 -10.09 8.85
C GLY A 72 -24.70 -10.72 8.18
N ALA A 73 -23.50 -10.22 8.48
CA ALA A 73 -22.23 -10.83 8.13
C ALA A 73 -21.96 -12.00 9.08
N ARG A 74 -22.68 -13.11 8.88
CA ARG A 74 -22.28 -14.43 9.42
C ARG A 74 -20.77 -14.56 9.20
N LEU A 75 -20.04 -14.52 10.32
CA LEU A 75 -18.61 -14.77 10.43
C LEU A 75 -18.24 -15.81 9.38
N VAL A 76 -17.42 -15.41 8.41
CA VAL A 76 -16.86 -16.36 7.44
C VAL A 76 -16.23 -17.46 8.28
N ASP A 77 -16.87 -18.64 8.23
CA ASP A 77 -16.52 -19.79 9.04
C ASP A 77 -15.11 -20.24 8.62
N SER A 78 -14.13 -19.79 9.38
CA SER A 78 -12.71 -20.10 9.18
C SER A 78 -12.41 -21.59 9.36
N ARG A 79 -13.41 -22.42 9.69
CA ARG A 79 -13.33 -23.89 9.69
C ARG A 79 -13.50 -24.55 8.32
N LYS A 80 -13.79 -23.82 7.24
CA LYS A 80 -13.71 -24.37 5.87
C LYS A 80 -12.38 -24.07 5.18
N LEU A 81 -11.28 -24.24 5.90
CA LEU A 81 -9.99 -24.50 5.25
C LEU A 81 -10.00 -25.98 4.86
N ASP A 82 -10.10 -26.24 3.56
CA ASP A 82 -10.13 -27.56 2.97
C ASP A 82 -8.97 -28.46 3.51
N PRO A 83 -9.25 -29.57 4.22
CA PRO A 83 -8.22 -30.43 4.80
C PRO A 83 -7.46 -31.27 3.75
N THR A 84 -7.75 -31.09 2.45
CA THR A 84 -7.15 -31.91 1.38
C THR A 84 -5.83 -31.36 0.82
N ILE A 85 -5.30 -30.24 1.33
CA ILE A 85 -3.93 -29.82 1.03
C ILE A 85 -2.95 -30.74 1.76
N ARG A 86 -2.64 -31.87 1.14
CA ARG A 86 -1.53 -32.74 1.52
C ARG A 86 -0.22 -32.01 1.26
N PRO A 87 0.66 -31.76 2.25
CA PRO A 87 1.98 -31.24 1.98
C PRO A 87 2.81 -32.31 1.27
N SER A 88 2.90 -32.22 -0.06
CA SER A 88 3.63 -33.16 -0.91
C SER A 88 5.13 -32.87 -0.95
N HIS A 89 5.81 -32.66 0.18
CA HIS A 89 7.28 -32.56 0.21
C HIS A 89 7.85 -32.99 1.56
N ALA A 90 7.74 -34.28 1.87
CA ALA A 90 8.66 -34.95 2.78
C ALA A 90 9.52 -35.92 1.97
N ARG A 91 10.50 -35.39 1.23
CA ARG A 91 11.66 -36.18 0.83
C ARG A 91 12.71 -36.00 1.93
N PRO A 92 13.18 -37.07 2.60
CA PRO A 92 14.20 -36.93 3.62
C PRO A 92 15.50 -36.52 2.94
N PHE A 93 15.96 -35.31 3.22
CA PHE A 93 17.14 -34.70 2.60
C PHE A 93 18.47 -35.17 3.24
N PHE A 94 18.45 -36.24 4.05
CA PHE A 94 19.61 -36.72 4.80
C PHE A 94 19.90 -38.20 4.53
N ALA A 95 20.48 -38.46 3.36
CA ALA A 95 21.26 -39.67 3.11
C ALA A 95 22.30 -39.37 2.02
N VAL A 96 23.43 -38.77 2.40
CA VAL A 96 24.57 -38.58 1.50
C VAL A 96 25.79 -39.30 2.09
N PRO A 97 26.43 -40.23 1.36
CA PRO A 97 27.57 -41.00 1.89
C PRO A 97 28.83 -40.14 2.03
N ARG A 98 29.69 -40.54 2.98
CA ARG A 98 30.87 -39.79 3.49
C ARG A 98 31.95 -39.41 2.45
N ALA A 99 31.87 -39.92 1.22
CA ALA A 99 32.87 -39.68 0.18
C ALA A 99 32.72 -38.33 -0.57
N ALA A 100 31.62 -37.59 -0.36
CA ALA A 100 31.39 -36.31 -1.06
C ALA A 100 31.94 -35.06 -0.34
N TRP A 101 32.61 -35.21 0.81
CA TRP A 101 33.06 -34.07 1.64
C TRP A 101 34.37 -33.39 1.18
N LEU A 102 34.99 -33.84 0.08
CA LEU A 102 36.24 -33.24 -0.42
C LEU A 102 36.06 -32.23 -1.55
N SER A 103 34.88 -32.12 -2.17
CA SER A 103 34.57 -31.08 -3.18
C SER A 103 33.66 -29.97 -2.67
N ALA A 104 33.11 -30.10 -1.45
CA ALA A 104 32.17 -29.13 -0.87
C ALA A 104 32.83 -27.82 -0.39
N ALA A 105 34.13 -27.81 -0.11
CA ALA A 105 34.83 -26.61 0.38
C ALA A 105 34.89 -25.49 -0.69
N ALA A 106 35.08 -25.84 -1.96
CA ALA A 106 35.15 -24.87 -3.05
C ALA A 106 33.78 -24.28 -3.41
N ALA A 107 32.72 -25.10 -3.41
CA ALA A 107 31.36 -24.65 -3.71
C ALA A 107 30.79 -23.76 -2.59
N VAL A 108 31.10 -24.04 -1.33
CA VAL A 108 30.69 -23.21 -0.19
C VAL A 108 31.37 -21.85 -0.24
N LEU A 109 32.63 -21.74 -0.69
CA LEU A 109 33.28 -20.44 -0.85
C LEU A 109 32.67 -19.60 -1.99
N VAL A 110 32.28 -20.21 -3.13
CA VAL A 110 31.60 -19.49 -4.21
C VAL A 110 30.18 -19.05 -3.79
N VAL A 111 29.46 -19.87 -3.03
CA VAL A 111 28.13 -19.53 -2.50
C VAL A 111 28.23 -18.53 -1.34
N ALA A 112 29.27 -18.58 -0.52
CA ALA A 112 29.49 -17.61 0.55
C ALA A 112 29.89 -16.24 -0.02
N VAL A 113 30.78 -16.18 -1.01
CA VAL A 113 31.18 -14.92 -1.67
C VAL A 113 30.06 -14.37 -2.56
N GLY A 114 29.38 -15.23 -3.33
CA GLY A 114 28.21 -14.85 -4.14
C GLY A 114 27.00 -14.48 -3.29
N GLY A 115 26.77 -15.19 -2.18
CA GLY A 115 25.72 -14.89 -1.21
C GLY A 115 25.97 -13.60 -0.44
N LEU A 116 27.22 -13.32 -0.05
CA LEU A 116 27.60 -12.05 0.57
C LEU A 116 27.50 -10.87 -0.40
N ALA A 117 27.77 -11.09 -1.70
CA ALA A 117 27.55 -10.09 -2.75
C ALA A 117 26.06 -9.84 -3.04
N LEU A 118 25.21 -10.87 -2.95
CA LEU A 118 23.75 -10.79 -3.12
C LEU A 118 23.00 -10.27 -1.88
N LEU A 119 23.60 -10.35 -0.68
CA LEU A 119 23.05 -9.82 0.58
C LEU A 119 23.53 -8.38 0.89
N ARG A 120 24.53 -7.89 0.16
CA ARG A 120 25.02 -6.51 0.25
C ARG A 120 23.99 -5.40 -0.10
N PRO A 121 22.97 -5.57 -0.97
CA PRO A 121 22.03 -4.49 -1.28
C PRO A 121 20.96 -4.25 -0.19
N TRP A 122 21.00 -4.94 0.95
CA TRP A 122 20.02 -4.78 2.05
C TRP A 122 20.58 -4.07 3.29
N GLN A 123 21.90 -3.99 3.46
CA GLN A 123 22.52 -3.22 4.54
C GLN A 123 22.93 -1.85 4.02
N GLY A 124 21.98 -0.91 4.05
CA GLY A 124 22.21 0.48 3.70
C GLY A 124 22.31 0.70 2.19
N ARG A 125 21.18 1.06 1.57
CA ARG A 125 21.27 1.95 0.40
C ARG A 125 21.85 3.26 0.93
N ALA A 126 23.18 3.40 0.86
CA ALA A 126 23.79 4.71 0.73
C ALA A 126 22.98 5.47 -0.34
N PRO A 127 22.73 6.79 -0.19
CA PRO A 127 22.05 7.55 -1.22
C PRO A 127 22.75 7.23 -2.52
N LEU A 128 22.03 6.53 -3.39
CA LEU A 128 22.57 6.18 -4.69
C LEU A 128 22.92 7.54 -5.29
N GLY A 129 24.18 7.71 -5.70
CA GLY A 129 24.65 9.00 -6.19
C GLY A 129 23.73 9.56 -7.28
N PRO A 130 23.93 10.82 -7.72
CA PRO A 130 23.03 11.55 -8.62
C PRO A 130 22.56 10.79 -9.89
N ALA A 131 23.28 9.75 -10.32
CA ALA A 131 22.89 8.84 -11.41
C ALA A 131 21.64 7.98 -11.13
N ALA A 132 21.40 7.52 -9.90
CA ALA A 132 20.19 6.73 -9.60
C ALA A 132 18.96 7.61 -9.38
N ASP A 133 19.14 8.81 -8.81
CA ASP A 133 18.10 9.83 -8.76
C ASP A 133 17.68 10.21 -10.19
N GLN A 134 18.63 10.32 -11.13
CA GLN A 134 18.30 10.53 -12.56
C GLN A 134 17.50 9.36 -13.17
N PHE A 135 17.87 8.11 -12.87
CA PHE A 135 17.13 6.96 -13.36
C PHE A 135 15.70 6.90 -12.80
N THR A 136 15.52 7.15 -11.51
CA THR A 136 14.19 7.20 -10.88
C THR A 136 13.36 8.34 -11.46
N LEU A 137 13.92 9.54 -11.61
CA LEU A 137 13.28 10.68 -12.25
C LEU A 137 12.84 10.36 -13.69
N ALA A 138 13.68 9.68 -14.47
CA ALA A 138 13.34 9.26 -15.83
C ALA A 138 12.13 8.29 -15.84
N LYS A 139 12.09 7.34 -14.90
CA LYS A 139 10.96 6.41 -14.76
C LYS A 139 9.68 7.08 -14.28
N LEU A 140 9.79 8.07 -13.41
CA LEU A 140 8.69 8.91 -12.99
C LEU A 140 8.11 9.70 -14.17
N GLU A 141 8.95 10.31 -15.00
CA GLU A 141 8.49 11.06 -16.17
C GLU A 141 7.80 10.16 -17.20
N GLU A 142 8.37 8.98 -17.47
CA GLU A 142 7.74 7.96 -18.32
C GLU A 142 6.33 7.60 -17.81
N ALA A 143 6.18 7.35 -16.51
CA ALA A 143 4.88 7.06 -15.91
C ALA A 143 3.90 8.23 -16.07
N LYS A 144 4.34 9.48 -15.89
CA LYS A 144 3.51 10.68 -16.05
C LYS A 144 2.97 10.83 -17.46
N ASP A 145 3.76 10.52 -18.47
CA ASP A 145 3.30 10.56 -19.85
C ASP A 145 2.20 9.54 -20.12
N PHE A 146 2.30 8.33 -19.54
CA PHE A 146 1.22 7.35 -19.62
C PHE A 146 -0.07 7.86 -18.98
N TYR A 147 0.00 8.46 -17.78
CA TYR A 147 -1.17 9.04 -17.14
C TYR A 147 -1.74 10.21 -17.94
N ARG A 148 -0.92 11.10 -18.50
CA ARG A 148 -1.39 12.22 -19.32
C ARG A 148 -2.16 11.73 -20.54
N LYS A 149 -1.66 10.68 -21.22
CA LYS A 149 -2.36 10.04 -22.35
C LYS A 149 -3.70 9.43 -21.91
N ALA A 150 -3.72 8.73 -20.78
CA ALA A 150 -4.95 8.16 -20.23
C ALA A 150 -5.97 9.23 -19.82
N ILE A 151 -5.53 10.32 -19.18
CA ILE A 151 -6.39 11.44 -18.83
C ILE A 151 -7.02 12.04 -20.08
N ASN A 152 -6.24 12.27 -21.14
CA ASN A 152 -6.75 12.83 -22.39
C ASN A 152 -7.83 11.93 -23.02
N SER A 153 -7.53 10.64 -23.18
CA SER A 153 -8.49 9.70 -23.79
C SER A 153 -9.76 9.53 -22.95
N LEU A 154 -9.63 9.46 -21.62
CA LEU A 154 -10.77 9.37 -20.71
C LEU A 154 -11.58 10.67 -20.68
N THR A 155 -10.91 11.82 -20.80
CA THR A 155 -11.59 13.12 -20.88
C THR A 155 -12.42 13.20 -22.15
N GLU A 156 -11.86 12.85 -23.31
CA GLU A 156 -12.60 12.78 -24.58
C GLU A 156 -13.79 11.83 -24.51
N ALA A 157 -13.57 10.61 -23.99
CA ALA A 157 -14.64 9.63 -23.80
C ALA A 157 -15.74 10.14 -22.85
N SER A 158 -15.36 10.84 -21.77
CA SER A 158 -16.30 11.42 -20.83
C SER A 158 -17.12 12.56 -21.45
N GLN A 159 -16.52 13.42 -22.26
CA GLN A 159 -17.18 14.55 -22.90
C GLN A 159 -18.19 14.08 -23.96
N ALA A 160 -17.81 13.11 -24.80
CA ALA A 160 -18.72 12.49 -25.76
C ALA A 160 -19.97 11.86 -25.11
N GLN A 161 -19.86 11.47 -23.83
CA GLN A 161 -20.93 10.80 -23.08
C GLN A 161 -21.67 11.74 -22.11
N SER A 162 -21.11 12.93 -21.82
CA SER A 162 -21.61 13.88 -20.82
C SER A 162 -23.00 14.44 -21.12
N GLY A 163 -23.43 14.44 -22.40
CA GLY A 163 -24.76 14.91 -22.80
C GLY A 163 -25.94 14.06 -22.30
N THR A 164 -25.67 12.88 -21.72
CA THR A 164 -26.69 11.92 -21.28
C THR A 164 -26.82 11.79 -19.75
N LEU A 165 -26.06 12.56 -18.99
CA LEU A 165 -26.07 12.53 -17.52
C LEU A 165 -27.20 13.39 -16.93
N ASP A 166 -27.73 12.99 -15.77
CA ASP A 166 -28.62 13.84 -14.99
C ASP A 166 -27.93 15.18 -14.65
N PRO A 167 -28.61 16.34 -14.83
CA PRO A 167 -28.00 17.64 -14.63
C PRO A 167 -27.40 17.87 -13.23
N ARG A 168 -27.96 17.26 -12.17
CA ARG A 168 -27.44 17.40 -10.80
C ARG A 168 -26.15 16.59 -10.63
N ALA A 169 -26.12 15.35 -11.13
CA ALA A 169 -24.92 14.51 -11.11
C ALA A 169 -23.78 15.14 -11.94
N ALA A 170 -24.10 15.65 -13.14
CA ALA A 170 -23.13 16.34 -13.99
C ALA A 170 -22.56 17.61 -13.36
N LYS A 171 -23.36 18.35 -12.56
CA LYS A 171 -22.89 19.53 -11.83
C LYS A 171 -21.95 19.16 -10.68
N ALA A 172 -22.30 18.15 -9.88
CA ALA A 172 -21.44 17.68 -8.79
C ALA A 172 -20.11 17.16 -9.32
N PHE A 173 -20.13 16.37 -10.40
CA PHE A 173 -18.94 15.87 -11.06
C PHE A 173 -18.04 17.00 -11.59
N ARG A 174 -18.59 17.97 -12.33
CA ARG A 174 -17.81 19.12 -12.82
C ARG A 174 -17.15 19.90 -11.70
N LYS A 175 -17.84 20.07 -10.57
CA LYS A 175 -17.26 20.72 -9.39
C LYS A 175 -16.08 19.92 -8.83
N ASN A 176 -16.22 18.60 -8.66
CA ASN A 176 -15.17 17.74 -8.13
C ASN A 176 -13.96 17.67 -9.08
N LEU A 177 -14.21 17.55 -10.39
CA LEU A 177 -13.15 17.54 -11.41
C LEU A 177 -12.35 18.85 -11.41
N GLY A 178 -13.03 20.00 -11.24
CA GLY A 178 -12.38 21.30 -11.13
C GLY A 178 -11.44 21.43 -9.92
N MET A 179 -11.74 20.76 -8.79
CA MET A 179 -10.82 20.75 -7.64
C MET A 179 -9.55 19.94 -7.94
N VAL A 180 -9.69 18.79 -8.59
CA VAL A 180 -8.54 17.96 -8.98
C VAL A 180 -7.68 18.66 -10.03
N ASP A 181 -8.30 19.36 -10.99
CA ASP A 181 -7.59 20.16 -11.98
C ASP A 181 -6.77 21.28 -11.33
N ALA A 182 -7.34 21.99 -10.35
CA ALA A 182 -6.61 23.00 -9.58
C ALA A 182 -5.44 22.41 -8.77
N SER A 183 -5.62 21.20 -8.23
CA SER A 183 -4.54 20.47 -7.54
C SER A 183 -3.42 20.09 -8.51
N ILE A 184 -3.75 19.58 -9.70
CA ILE A 184 -2.76 19.26 -10.75
C ILE A 184 -1.97 20.51 -11.14
N GLU A 185 -2.62 21.66 -11.34
CA GLU A 185 -1.94 22.90 -11.68
C GLU A 185 -0.95 23.33 -10.59
N SER A 186 -1.36 23.22 -9.33
CA SER A 186 -0.51 23.51 -8.17
C SER A 186 0.71 22.58 -8.09
N CYS A 187 0.52 21.28 -8.30
CA CYS A 187 1.60 20.30 -8.36
C CYS A 187 2.54 20.57 -9.54
N GLN A 188 2.02 20.91 -10.72
CA GLN A 188 2.83 21.29 -11.87
C GLN A 188 3.66 22.54 -11.60
N ALA A 189 3.11 23.55 -10.91
CA ALA A 189 3.86 24.72 -10.49
C ALA A 189 4.99 24.36 -9.52
N ALA A 190 4.76 23.43 -8.59
CA ALA A 190 5.80 22.93 -7.69
C ALA A 190 6.92 22.19 -8.45
N VAL A 191 6.58 21.34 -9.41
CA VAL A 191 7.56 20.64 -10.28
C VAL A 191 8.33 21.64 -11.13
N ARG A 192 7.70 22.67 -11.70
CA ARG A 192 8.41 23.72 -12.47
C ARG A 192 9.44 24.46 -11.62
N ARG A 193 9.14 24.73 -10.35
CA ARG A 193 10.07 25.39 -9.41
C ARG A 193 11.24 24.50 -9.01
N ASN A 194 11.00 23.21 -8.82
CA ASN A 194 12.05 22.25 -8.49
C ASN A 194 11.86 20.93 -9.26
N PRO A 195 12.39 20.84 -10.50
CA PRO A 195 12.18 19.68 -11.37
C PRO A 195 12.87 18.40 -10.91
N ARG A 196 13.91 18.52 -10.07
CA ARG A 196 14.69 17.38 -9.57
C ARG A 196 14.19 16.85 -8.23
N SER A 197 13.17 17.48 -7.63
CA SER A 197 12.56 16.97 -6.40
C SER A 197 11.70 15.75 -6.70
N LEU A 198 12.12 14.57 -6.23
CA LEU A 198 11.34 13.34 -6.30
C LEU A 198 9.97 13.50 -5.62
N GLU A 199 9.92 14.21 -4.50
CA GLU A 199 8.69 14.46 -3.75
C GLU A 199 7.66 15.26 -4.59
N ASN A 200 8.09 16.35 -5.26
CA ASN A 200 7.20 17.08 -6.17
C ASN A 200 6.75 16.22 -7.36
N GLN A 201 7.65 15.34 -7.82
CA GLN A 201 7.35 14.44 -8.92
C GLN A 201 6.27 13.42 -8.52
N ASP A 202 6.37 12.86 -7.32
CA ASP A 202 5.42 11.91 -6.73
C ASP A 202 4.04 12.55 -6.50
N PHE A 203 3.99 13.76 -5.93
CA PHE A 203 2.72 14.49 -5.73
C PHE A 203 1.98 14.73 -7.04
N LEU A 204 2.69 15.11 -8.11
CA LEU A 204 2.06 15.30 -9.41
C LEU A 204 1.54 13.98 -9.99
N LEU A 205 2.25 12.86 -9.78
CA LEU A 205 1.80 11.54 -10.23
C LEU A 205 0.52 11.10 -9.48
N ALA A 206 0.46 11.34 -8.17
CA ALA A 206 -0.73 11.08 -7.38
C ALA A 206 -1.94 11.88 -7.88
N ALA A 207 -1.77 13.19 -8.13
CA ALA A 207 -2.83 14.04 -8.66
C ALA A 207 -3.35 13.55 -10.04
N TYR A 208 -2.47 13.03 -10.89
CA TYR A 208 -2.89 12.40 -12.16
C TYR A 208 -3.68 11.11 -11.95
N ARG A 209 -3.28 10.25 -11.01
CA ARG A 209 -4.00 9.03 -10.68
C ARG A 209 -5.42 9.32 -10.21
N ASP A 210 -5.60 10.30 -9.33
CA ASP A 210 -6.91 10.71 -8.82
C ASP A 210 -7.84 11.18 -9.96
N LYS A 211 -7.30 11.92 -10.93
CA LYS A 211 -8.08 12.36 -12.11
C LYS A 211 -8.53 11.19 -12.97
N VAL A 212 -7.66 10.20 -13.19
CA VAL A 212 -8.01 8.97 -13.94
C VAL A 212 -9.10 8.19 -13.21
N GLU A 213 -9.02 8.07 -11.89
CA GLU A 213 -10.00 7.36 -11.07
C GLU A 213 -11.38 7.99 -11.21
N ILE A 214 -11.48 9.32 -11.06
CA ILE A 214 -12.74 10.07 -11.19
C ILE A 214 -13.35 9.93 -12.59
N LEU A 215 -12.52 10.03 -13.65
CA LEU A 215 -12.99 9.89 -15.03
C LEU A 215 -13.47 8.44 -15.31
N THR A 216 -12.77 7.45 -14.78
CA THR A 216 -13.14 6.04 -14.91
C THR A 216 -14.44 5.75 -14.17
N GLU A 217 -14.61 6.28 -12.97
CA GLU A 217 -15.82 6.14 -12.18
C GLU A 217 -17.03 6.70 -12.95
N LEU A 218 -16.92 7.88 -13.56
CA LEU A 218 -17.99 8.46 -14.37
C LEU A 218 -18.42 7.54 -15.52
N ILE A 219 -17.46 7.03 -16.29
CA ILE A 219 -17.74 6.12 -17.41
C ILE A 219 -18.39 4.84 -16.88
N SER A 220 -17.96 4.35 -15.72
CA SER A 220 -18.49 3.14 -15.09
C SER A 220 -19.92 3.30 -14.55
N LEU A 221 -20.23 4.45 -13.92
CA LEU A 221 -21.56 4.79 -13.40
C LEU A 221 -22.58 4.77 -14.54
N LYS A 222 -22.23 5.34 -15.69
CA LYS A 222 -23.09 5.33 -16.88
C LYS A 222 -23.30 3.93 -17.44
N ARG A 223 -22.27 3.08 -17.50
CA ARG A 223 -22.41 1.67 -17.93
C ARG A 223 -23.40 0.91 -17.06
N LYS A 224 -23.41 1.18 -15.74
CA LYS A 224 -24.34 0.55 -14.79
C LYS A 224 -25.77 1.08 -14.95
N SER A 225 -25.94 2.39 -15.21
CA SER A 225 -27.24 3.01 -15.47
C SER A 225 -27.85 2.63 -16.82
N GLY A 226 -27.03 2.32 -17.83
CA GLY A 226 -27.47 1.87 -19.15
C GLY A 226 -27.80 0.37 -19.25
N ALA A 227 -27.53 -0.41 -18.21
CA ALA A 227 -27.76 -1.86 -18.16
C ALA A 227 -29.06 -2.26 -17.45
N VAL A 228 -29.93 -1.31 -17.11
CA VAL A 228 -31.28 -1.64 -16.63
C VAL A 228 -32.13 -1.97 -17.87
N PRO A 229 -32.58 -3.23 -18.06
CA PRO A 229 -33.58 -3.50 -19.08
C PRO A 229 -34.83 -2.70 -18.71
N VAL A 230 -35.29 -1.87 -19.63
CA VAL A 230 -36.65 -1.31 -19.59
C VAL A 230 -37.57 -2.51 -19.77
N GLY A 231 -37.89 -3.17 -18.65
CA GLY A 231 -38.89 -4.21 -18.58
C GLY A 231 -40.23 -3.58 -18.87
N THR A 232 -40.73 -3.87 -20.07
CA THR A 232 -42.10 -3.71 -20.51
C THR A 232 -43.06 -4.11 -19.39
N VAL A 233 -43.76 -3.13 -18.80
CA VAL A 233 -44.99 -3.41 -18.06
C VAL A 233 -46.11 -3.22 -19.06
N ALA A 234 -46.43 -4.31 -19.76
CA ALA A 234 -47.75 -4.53 -20.31
C ALA A 234 -48.54 -5.26 -19.21
N PHE A 235 -49.61 -4.63 -18.72
CA PHE A 235 -50.93 -5.18 -18.39
C PHE A 235 -51.70 -4.13 -17.57
#